data_AF-A0A820HHE7-F1
#
_entry.id   AF-A0A820HHE7-F1
#
_cell.length_a   1.000
_cell.length_b   1.000
_cell.length_c   1.000
_cell.angle_alpha   90.00
_cell.angle_beta   90.00
_cell.angle_gamma   90.00
#
_symmetry.space_group_name_H-M   'P 1'
#
loop_
_entity.id
_entity.type
_entity.pdbx_description
1 polymer ?
#
loop_
_entity_poly.entity_id
_entity_poly.type
_entity_poly.pdbx_seq_one_letter_code
_entity_poly.pdbx_strand_id
1 'polypeptide(L)'
;MTGPYWIGAIRLCIRGEGQINVSSTLRQLDSCQFYATPNRAIGRLTHIPIVFIKNINVTHGLGASDQTLYSGIWIPTFTIVPLSDEEYYVDYGNYLRYMSSLTIIQVMLDERPFFMKNIEQPIVRTAELVFKLLLFTSLCIELFGFLFLIVKLLIAPLLRWIVYLWKKRRGQNDKSNSSNGFTRSSSHSISSYKKDSIQKMEIDQMMTLETNPSIFKIKQQDT
;
A
#
# COMPACT_ATOMS: atom_id res chain seq x y z
N MET A 1 -40.71 -3.61 39.05
CA MET A 1 -40.39 -2.18 39.22
C MET A 1 -40.96 -1.43 38.03
N THR A 2 -42.10 -0.77 38.21
CA THR A 2 -42.80 -0.04 37.14
C THR A 2 -43.18 1.32 37.71
N GLY A 3 -42.37 2.32 37.41
CA GLY A 3 -42.61 3.73 37.72
C GLY A 3 -42.33 4.58 36.48
N PRO A 4 -42.65 5.89 36.51
CA PRO A 4 -42.38 6.78 35.39
C PRO A 4 -40.88 6.80 35.07
N TYR A 5 -40.53 6.48 33.82
CA TYR A 5 -39.18 6.57 33.29
C TYR A 5 -39.03 7.87 32.51
N TRP A 6 -37.90 8.56 32.69
CA TRP A 6 -37.58 9.80 32.00
C TRP A 6 -36.37 9.55 31.10
N ILE A 7 -36.44 10.06 29.88
CA ILE A 7 -35.32 10.00 28.93
C ILE A 7 -34.93 11.43 28.60
N GLY A 8 -33.83 11.91 29.17
CA GLY A 8 -33.16 13.12 28.72
C GLY A 8 -32.33 12.79 27.49
N ALA A 9 -32.58 13.50 26.38
CA ALA A 9 -31.83 13.31 25.15
C ALA A 9 -31.53 14.63 24.44
N ILE A 10 -30.33 14.75 23.90
CA ILE A 10 -29.90 15.89 23.09
C ILE A 10 -29.16 15.40 21.85
N ARG A 11 -29.48 15.99 20.70
CA ARG A 11 -28.72 15.83 19.45
C ARG A 11 -28.03 17.13 19.12
N LEU A 12 -26.73 17.06 18.91
CA LEU A 12 -25.92 18.21 18.50
C LEU A 12 -25.34 17.91 17.14
N CYS A 13 -25.42 18.89 16.24
CA CYS A 13 -24.81 18.82 14.93
C CYS A 13 -23.94 20.06 14.73
N ILE A 14 -22.71 19.84 14.28
CA ILE A 14 -21.75 20.89 13.96
C ILE A 14 -21.48 20.80 12.48
N ARG A 15 -21.70 21.93 11.80
CA ARG A 15 -21.53 22.06 10.36
C ARG A 15 -20.63 23.24 10.06
N GLY A 16 -19.71 23.04 9.12
CA GLY A 16 -18.84 24.08 8.61
C GLY A 16 -18.59 23.86 7.12
N GLU A 17 -18.61 24.93 6.34
CA GLU A 17 -18.42 24.84 4.90
C GLU A 17 -17.00 24.42 4.54
N GLY A 18 -16.89 23.61 3.49
CA GLY A 18 -15.61 23.32 2.87
C GLY A 18 -15.18 24.46 1.96
N GLN A 19 -13.88 24.62 1.77
CA GLN A 19 -13.33 25.61 0.85
C GLN A 19 -12.28 24.96 -0.04
N ILE A 20 -12.36 25.22 -1.35
CA ILE A 20 -11.41 24.68 -2.33
C ILE A 20 -10.73 25.87 -3.01
N ASN A 21 -9.41 25.95 -2.84
CA ASN A 21 -8.54 26.86 -3.58
C ASN A 21 -7.56 26.03 -4.43
N VAL A 22 -6.77 26.71 -5.25
CA VAL A 22 -5.81 26.07 -6.18
C VAL A 22 -4.78 25.20 -5.45
N SER A 23 -4.25 25.66 -4.30
CA SER A 23 -3.21 24.97 -3.54
C SER A 23 -3.68 24.43 -2.19
N SER A 24 -4.92 24.71 -1.78
CA SER A 24 -5.43 24.35 -0.47
C SER A 24 -6.88 23.89 -0.53
N THR A 25 -7.18 22.77 0.12
CA THR A 25 -8.53 22.25 0.27
C THR A 25 -8.85 22.14 1.77
N LEU A 26 -9.94 22.74 2.21
CA LEU A 26 -10.53 22.55 3.52
C LEU A 26 -11.78 21.69 3.34
N ARG A 27 -11.80 20.51 3.95
CA ARG A 27 -12.97 19.63 3.88
C ARG A 27 -14.11 20.18 4.72
N GLN A 28 -15.33 19.99 4.21
CA GLN A 28 -16.55 20.31 4.93
C GLN A 28 -16.59 19.54 6.25
N LEU A 29 -17.04 20.22 7.30
CA LEU A 29 -17.34 19.62 8.59
C LEU A 29 -18.84 19.33 8.63
N ASP A 30 -19.22 18.07 8.85
CA ASP A 30 -20.59 17.68 9.17
C ASP A 30 -20.54 16.53 10.16
N SER A 31 -20.76 16.84 11.44
CA SER A 31 -20.68 15.86 12.51
C SER A 31 -21.87 16.03 13.44
N CYS A 32 -22.60 14.95 13.66
CA CYS A 32 -23.74 14.91 14.57
C CYS A 32 -23.51 13.85 15.64
N GLN A 33 -23.78 14.21 16.89
CA GLN A 33 -23.69 13.31 18.03
C GLN A 33 -25.02 13.32 18.80
N PHE A 34 -25.49 12.12 19.12
CA PHE A 34 -26.69 11.92 19.92
C PHE A 34 -26.31 11.43 21.31
N TYR A 35 -26.92 12.04 22.31
CA TYR A 35 -26.74 11.70 23.71
C TYR A 35 -28.10 11.43 24.32
N ALA A 36 -28.20 10.31 25.02
CA ALA A 36 -29.38 9.97 25.80
C ALA A 36 -28.92 9.38 27.13
N THR A 37 -29.61 9.74 28.20
CA THR A 37 -29.36 9.15 29.52
C THR A 37 -30.69 8.66 30.08
N PRO A 38 -30.84 7.33 30.29
CA PRO A 38 -32.07 6.79 30.84
C PRO A 38 -32.20 7.17 32.31
N ASN A 39 -33.43 7.41 32.76
CA ASN A 39 -33.77 7.77 34.14
C ASN A 39 -33.13 9.07 34.64
N ARG A 40 -32.64 9.93 33.74
CA ARG A 40 -32.13 11.27 34.05
C ARG A 40 -32.77 12.30 33.14
N ALA A 41 -33.00 13.49 33.67
CA ALA A 41 -33.44 14.64 32.90
C ALA A 41 -32.25 15.53 32.53
N ILE A 42 -32.41 16.36 31.50
CA ILE A 42 -31.40 17.37 31.16
C ILE A 42 -31.32 18.37 32.32
N GLY A 43 -30.12 18.53 32.89
CA GLY A 43 -29.88 19.45 34.00
C GLY A 43 -30.07 20.91 33.61
N ARG A 44 -30.26 21.79 34.60
CA ARG A 44 -30.49 23.24 34.39
C ARG A 44 -29.32 23.92 33.68
N LEU A 45 -28.09 23.52 34.00
CA LEU A 45 -26.88 23.98 33.33
C LEU A 45 -26.18 22.75 32.76
N THR A 46 -26.17 22.64 31.43
CA THR A 46 -25.50 21.52 30.75
C THR A 46 -24.33 22.07 29.96
N HIS A 47 -23.11 21.70 30.35
CA HIS A 47 -21.89 22.03 29.62
C HIS A 47 -21.56 20.94 28.63
N ILE A 48 -21.29 21.34 27.39
CA ILE A 48 -20.98 20.42 26.29
C ILE A 48 -19.67 20.88 25.67
N PRO A 49 -18.53 20.34 26.12
CA PRO A 49 -17.24 20.64 25.53
C PRO A 49 -17.11 19.89 24.21
N ILE A 50 -16.83 20.64 23.15
CA ILE A 50 -16.41 20.14 21.86
C ILE A 50 -15.01 20.62 21.62
N VAL A 51 -14.13 19.67 21.35
CA VAL A 51 -12.72 19.94 21.11
C VAL A 51 -12.38 19.60 19.67
N PHE A 52 -11.85 20.57 18.93
CA PHE A 52 -11.43 20.38 17.55
C PHE A 52 -9.95 20.03 17.45
N ILE A 53 -9.66 19.01 16.65
CA ILE A 53 -8.30 18.64 16.25
C ILE A 53 -8.12 18.99 14.78
N LYS A 54 -7.07 19.74 14.47
CA LYS A 54 -6.66 20.02 13.09
C LYS A 54 -5.89 18.82 12.55
N ASN A 55 -6.30 18.31 11.39
CA ASN A 55 -5.53 17.36 10.62
C ASN A 55 -5.19 17.99 9.26
N ILE A 56 -3.90 18.12 8.98
CA ILE A 56 -3.36 18.78 7.79
C ILE A 56 -2.52 17.77 7.02
N ASN A 57 -2.97 17.43 5.83
CA ASN A 57 -2.21 16.68 4.85
C ASN A 57 -1.47 17.64 3.93
N VAL A 58 -0.19 17.37 3.71
CA VAL A 58 0.67 18.11 2.79
C VAL A 58 1.19 17.13 1.75
N THR A 59 0.86 17.37 0.49
CA THR A 59 1.36 16.59 -0.64
C THR A 59 2.35 17.44 -1.42
N HIS A 60 3.62 17.02 -1.43
CA HIS A 60 4.65 17.73 -2.18
C HIS A 60 4.59 17.37 -3.67
N GLY A 61 4.76 18.39 -4.52
CA GLY A 61 4.88 18.21 -5.96
C GLY A 61 6.13 17.42 -6.36
N LEU A 62 6.13 16.84 -7.58
CA LEU A 62 7.25 16.05 -8.08
C LEU A 62 8.38 16.94 -8.62
N GLY A 63 8.02 18.06 -9.26
CA GLY A 63 8.94 19.03 -9.85
C GLY A 63 9.12 20.31 -9.04
N ALA A 64 10.13 21.11 -9.41
CA ALA A 64 10.34 22.45 -8.85
C ALA A 64 9.23 23.45 -9.24
N SER A 65 8.46 23.14 -10.28
CA SER A 65 7.30 23.90 -10.74
C SER A 65 5.97 23.45 -10.12
N ASP A 66 5.93 22.27 -9.50
CA ASP A 66 4.70 21.70 -8.98
C ASP A 66 4.36 22.33 -7.64
N GLN A 67 3.11 22.76 -7.48
CA GLN A 67 2.65 23.37 -6.25
C GLN A 67 2.46 22.30 -5.17
N THR A 68 2.87 22.62 -3.95
CA THR A 68 2.52 21.82 -2.77
C THR A 68 1.04 21.97 -2.49
N LEU A 69 0.34 20.83 -2.40
CA LEU A 69 -1.08 20.81 -2.09
C LEU A 69 -1.29 20.62 -0.59
N TYR A 70 -2.16 21.44 -0.03
CA TYR A 70 -2.59 21.37 1.36
C TYR A 70 -4.02 20.85 1.43
N SER A 71 -4.29 19.93 2.34
CA SER A 71 -5.63 19.41 2.61
C SER A 71 -5.87 19.39 4.10
N GLY A 72 -6.88 20.12 4.56
CA GLY A 72 -7.23 20.26 5.97
C GLY A 72 -8.57 19.62 6.29
N ILE A 73 -8.68 18.99 7.45
CA ILE A 73 -9.95 18.57 8.04
C ILE A 73 -9.96 18.89 9.54
N TRP A 74 -11.11 19.37 10.00
CA TRP A 74 -11.41 19.54 11.42
C TRP A 74 -12.09 18.27 11.94
N ILE A 75 -11.53 17.69 12.99
CA ILE A 75 -12.10 16.50 13.64
C ILE A 75 -12.67 16.94 14.99
N PRO A 76 -14.01 17.05 15.14
CA PRO A 76 -14.61 17.36 16.42
C PRO A 76 -14.56 16.13 17.32
N THR A 77 -14.15 16.34 18.56
CA THR A 77 -14.23 15.35 19.62
C THR A 77 -15.22 15.86 20.64
N PHE A 78 -16.30 15.09 20.84
CA PHE A 78 -17.31 15.44 21.81
C PHE A 78 -17.04 14.71 23.13
N THR A 79 -16.84 15.45 24.21
CA THR A 79 -16.67 14.85 25.54
C THR A 79 -18.03 14.71 26.22
N ILE A 80 -18.31 13.51 26.72
CA ILE A 80 -19.61 13.18 27.30
C ILE A 80 -19.64 13.66 28.75
N VAL A 81 -20.44 14.68 29.03
CA VAL A 81 -20.85 15.01 30.40
C VAL A 81 -22.23 14.39 30.62
N PRO A 82 -22.46 13.65 31.71
CA PRO A 82 -23.77 13.06 31.97
C PRO A 82 -24.82 14.18 31.99
N LEU A 83 -25.93 13.97 31.25
CA LEU A 83 -27.13 14.80 31.34
C LEU A 83 -27.78 14.51 32.70
N SER A 84 -27.20 15.03 33.77
CA SER A 84 -27.66 14.82 35.13
C SER A 84 -28.36 16.06 35.63
N ASP A 85 -29.48 15.86 36.31
CA ASP A 85 -30.11 16.84 37.17
C ASP A 85 -29.51 16.84 38.58
N GLU A 86 -28.49 16.00 38.86
CA GLU A 86 -27.92 15.76 40.20
C GLU A 86 -27.20 16.94 40.86
N GLU A 87 -27.20 18.13 40.27
CA GLU A 87 -26.75 19.34 40.97
C GLU A 87 -27.84 19.79 41.97
N TYR A 88 -28.04 18.97 43.01
CA TYR A 88 -29.00 19.19 44.09
C TYR A 88 -28.31 19.71 45.34
N TYR A 89 -28.82 20.85 45.85
CA TYR A 89 -28.74 21.13 47.28
C TYR A 89 -29.58 20.10 48.04
N VAL A 90 -28.95 19.37 48.95
CA VAL A 90 -29.65 18.55 49.94
C VAL A 90 -30.07 19.48 51.07
N ASP A 91 -31.36 19.77 51.17
CA ASP A 91 -31.91 20.39 52.37
C ASP A 91 -32.78 19.36 53.09
N TYR A 92 -32.40 19.01 54.33
CA TYR A 92 -33.06 18.02 55.18
C TYR A 92 -33.37 16.65 54.53
N GLY A 93 -32.53 16.17 53.60
CA GLY A 93 -32.65 14.83 53.02
C GLY A 93 -33.75 14.66 51.98
N ASN A 94 -34.42 15.75 51.57
CA ASN A 94 -35.41 15.73 50.50
C ASN A 94 -34.82 16.31 49.21
N TYR A 95 -34.92 15.56 48.11
CA TYR A 95 -34.52 16.02 46.79
C TYR A 95 -35.52 17.07 46.28
N LEU A 96 -35.17 18.35 46.36
CA LEU A 96 -35.99 19.43 45.78
C LEU A 96 -35.75 19.50 44.27
N ARG A 97 -36.56 18.79 43.48
CA ARG A 97 -36.68 19.02 42.03
C ARG A 97 -37.13 20.46 41.79
N TYR A 98 -36.19 21.35 41.51
CA TYR A 98 -36.51 22.73 41.16
C TYR A 98 -37.36 22.74 39.87
N MET A 99 -38.59 23.23 39.97
CA MET A 99 -39.45 23.59 38.83
C MET A 99 -38.94 24.85 38.11
N SER A 100 -37.64 24.93 37.83
CA SER A 100 -37.08 25.98 37.00
C SER A 100 -37.50 25.71 35.55
N SER A 101 -38.24 26.64 34.94
CA SER A 101 -38.68 26.55 33.54
C SER A 101 -37.56 26.77 32.52
N LEU A 102 -36.33 27.01 32.99
CA LEU A 102 -35.21 27.44 32.16
C LEU A 102 -34.05 26.44 32.25
N THR A 103 -33.67 25.91 31.09
CA THR A 103 -32.49 25.06 30.86
C THR A 103 -31.50 25.82 30.00
N ILE A 104 -30.27 25.98 30.48
CA ILE A 104 -29.16 26.61 29.78
C ILE A 104 -28.24 25.51 29.25
N ILE A 105 -28.08 25.45 27.94
CA ILE A 105 -27.12 24.57 27.27
C ILE A 105 -25.94 25.42 26.84
N GLN A 106 -24.78 25.21 27.44
CA GLN A 106 -23.56 25.91 27.11
C GLN A 106 -22.65 25.01 26.28
N VAL A 107 -22.49 25.39 25.00
CA VAL A 107 -21.60 24.71 24.06
C VAL A 107 -20.25 25.41 24.12
N MET A 108 -19.21 24.69 24.54
CA MET A 108 -17.85 25.21 24.60
C MET A 108 -17.06 24.65 23.42
N LEU A 109 -16.51 25.54 22.59
CA LEU A 109 -15.76 25.18 21.39
C LEU A 109 -14.29 25.50 21.63
N ASP A 110 -13.47 24.46 21.82
CA ASP A 110 -12.04 24.61 22.06
C ASP A 110 -11.23 23.99 20.92
N GLU A 111 -10.09 24.62 20.60
CA GLU A 111 -9.11 24.07 19.67
C GLU A 111 -7.96 23.43 20.45
N ARG A 112 -7.52 22.22 20.07
CA ARG A 112 -6.30 21.64 20.63
C ARG A 112 -5.06 22.42 20.17
N PRO A 113 -4.05 22.56 21.04
CA PRO A 113 -2.80 23.27 20.69
C PRO A 113 -1.91 22.49 19.71
N PHE A 114 -2.22 21.22 19.43
CA PHE A 114 -1.48 20.38 18.49
C PHE A 114 -2.33 20.06 17.26
N PHE A 115 -1.66 19.84 16.14
CA PHE A 115 -2.27 19.39 14.89
C PHE A 115 -1.57 18.15 14.37
N MET A 116 -2.31 17.27 13.72
CA MET A 116 -1.75 16.14 13.01
C MET A 116 -1.28 16.62 11.64
N LYS A 117 -0.01 16.38 11.32
CA LYS A 117 0.55 16.69 10.00
C LYS A 117 0.93 15.40 9.30
N ASN A 118 0.22 15.06 8.23
CA ASN A 118 0.63 13.99 7.34
C ASN A 118 1.41 14.59 6.16
N ILE A 119 2.63 14.12 5.94
CA ILE A 119 3.47 14.59 4.84
C ILE A 119 3.60 13.45 3.84
N GLU A 120 3.01 13.64 2.67
CA GLU A 120 3.13 12.72 1.55
C GLU A 120 4.23 13.22 0.62
N GLN A 121 5.27 12.40 0.47
CA GLN A 121 6.34 12.62 -0.50
C GLN A 121 6.10 11.70 -1.70
N PRO A 122 6.31 12.17 -2.94
CA PRO A 122 6.20 11.32 -4.11
C PRO A 122 7.23 10.18 -4.03
N ILE A 123 6.76 8.95 -4.24
CA ILE A 123 7.51 7.70 -3.98
C ILE A 123 8.77 7.59 -4.87
N VAL A 124 8.77 8.18 -6.07
CA VAL A 124 9.94 8.22 -6.97
C VAL A 124 9.88 9.45 -7.86
N ARG A 125 11.01 10.16 -8.05
CA ARG A 125 11.13 11.17 -9.11
C ARG A 125 11.16 10.46 -10.46
N THR A 126 10.28 10.82 -11.39
CA THR A 126 10.20 10.19 -12.73
C THR A 126 11.55 10.19 -13.46
N ALA A 127 12.34 11.26 -13.33
CA ALA A 127 13.69 11.33 -13.89
C ALA A 127 14.64 10.27 -13.31
N GLU A 128 14.55 9.98 -12.01
CA GLU A 128 15.37 8.96 -11.35
C GLU A 128 14.97 7.55 -11.79
N LEU A 129 13.66 7.31 -11.96
CA LEU A 129 13.14 6.05 -12.48
C LEU A 129 13.64 5.80 -13.90
N VAL A 130 13.53 6.79 -14.78
CA VAL A 130 13.99 6.71 -16.17
C VAL A 130 15.50 6.50 -16.22
N PHE A 131 16.27 7.21 -15.40
CA PHE A 131 17.73 7.06 -15.35
C PHE A 131 18.15 5.66 -14.88
N LYS A 132 17.52 5.13 -13.83
CA LYS A 132 17.78 3.77 -13.35
C LYS A 132 17.43 2.71 -14.41
N LEU A 133 16.33 2.90 -15.13
CA LEU A 133 15.92 2.00 -16.21
C LEU A 133 16.92 2.04 -17.38
N LEU A 134 17.39 3.23 -17.77
CA LEU A 134 18.39 3.40 -18.82
C LEU A 134 19.74 2.77 -18.44
N LEU A 135 20.20 2.99 -17.21
CA LEU A 135 21.43 2.34 -16.72
C LEU A 135 21.31 0.81 -16.71
N PHE A 136 20.18 0.29 -16.24
CA PHE A 136 19.94 -1.15 -16.20
C PHE A 136 19.90 -1.77 -17.61
N THR A 137 19.19 -1.13 -18.53
CA THR A 137 19.11 -1.60 -19.92
C THR A 137 20.46 -1.53 -20.64
N SER A 138 21.25 -0.46 -20.44
CA SER A 138 22.61 -0.35 -20.98
C SER A 138 23.51 -1.48 -20.48
N LEU A 139 23.47 -1.75 -19.16
CA LEU A 139 24.27 -2.82 -18.56
C LEU A 139 23.89 -4.20 -19.10
N CYS A 140 22.58 -4.46 -19.30
CA CYS A 140 22.12 -5.69 -19.93
C CYS A 140 22.65 -5.86 -21.36
N ILE A 141 22.59 -4.80 -22.18
CA ILE A 141 23.10 -4.84 -23.57
C ILE A 141 24.61 -5.07 -23.59
N GLU A 142 25.37 -4.39 -22.73
CA GLU A 142 26.80 -4.59 -22.60
C GLU A 142 27.13 -6.03 -22.18
N LEU A 143 26.41 -6.58 -21.20
CA LEU A 143 26.61 -7.95 -20.73
C LEU A 143 26.36 -8.99 -21.84
N PHE A 144 25.28 -8.81 -22.63
CA PHE A 144 25.03 -9.65 -23.80
C PHE A 144 26.11 -9.48 -24.88
N GLY A 145 26.60 -8.26 -25.09
CA GLY A 145 27.71 -7.98 -26.01
C GLY A 145 29.01 -8.68 -25.60
N PHE A 146 29.37 -8.60 -24.31
CA PHE A 146 30.53 -9.30 -23.76
C PHE A 146 30.38 -10.82 -23.87
N LEU A 147 29.20 -11.36 -23.54
CA LEU A 147 28.92 -12.78 -23.68
C LEU A 147 29.09 -13.25 -25.13
N PHE A 148 28.57 -12.49 -26.09
CA PHE A 148 28.71 -12.78 -27.51
C PHE A 148 30.17 -12.73 -27.97
N LEU A 149 30.94 -11.75 -27.51
CA LEU A 149 32.38 -11.63 -27.79
C LEU A 149 33.15 -12.84 -27.25
N ILE A 150 32.87 -13.27 -26.02
CA ILE A 150 33.48 -14.46 -25.41
C ILE A 150 33.19 -15.72 -26.23
N VAL A 151 31.94 -15.93 -26.61
CA VAL A 151 31.54 -17.08 -27.45
C VAL A 151 32.28 -17.07 -28.78
N LYS A 152 32.31 -15.92 -29.47
CA LYS A 152 32.93 -15.82 -30.79
C LYS A 152 34.45 -15.92 -30.75
N LEU A 153 35.09 -15.40 -29.71
CA LEU A 153 36.55 -15.27 -29.64
C LEU A 153 37.21 -16.48 -28.98
N LEU A 154 36.57 -17.14 -28.00
CA LEU A 154 37.11 -18.35 -27.37
C LEU A 154 36.54 -19.63 -27.97
N ILE A 155 35.21 -19.73 -28.14
CA ILE A 155 34.58 -21.00 -28.52
C ILE A 155 34.80 -21.31 -30.01
N ALA A 156 34.77 -20.31 -30.90
CA ALA A 156 34.99 -20.52 -32.33
C ALA A 156 36.38 -21.08 -32.68
N PRO A 157 37.52 -20.54 -32.16
CA PRO A 157 38.83 -21.14 -32.43
C PRO A 157 39.00 -22.50 -31.75
N LEU A 158 38.45 -22.70 -30.54
CA LEU A 158 38.49 -24.00 -29.86
C LEU A 158 37.75 -25.08 -30.65
N LEU A 159 36.55 -24.77 -31.18
CA LEU A 159 35.81 -25.67 -32.07
C LEU A 159 36.59 -26.01 -33.34
N ARG A 160 37.18 -25.01 -34.01
CA ARG A 160 38.01 -25.25 -35.19
C ARG A 160 39.22 -26.14 -34.87
N TRP A 161 39.84 -25.93 -33.70
CA TRP A 161 40.98 -26.73 -33.27
C TRP A 161 40.60 -28.17 -32.93
N ILE A 162 39.48 -28.38 -32.24
CA ILE A 162 38.93 -29.71 -31.95
C ILE A 162 38.58 -30.45 -33.26
N VAL A 163 37.88 -29.80 -34.19
CA VAL A 163 37.53 -30.42 -35.49
C VAL A 163 38.79 -30.79 -36.28
N TYR A 164 39.83 -29.94 -36.27
CA TYR A 164 41.12 -30.25 -36.88
C TYR A 164 41.77 -31.50 -36.27
N LEU A 165 41.79 -31.62 -34.93
CA LEU A 165 42.35 -32.78 -34.24
C LEU A 165 41.56 -34.06 -34.53
N TRP A 166 40.23 -33.98 -34.63
CA TRP A 166 39.38 -35.12 -34.98
C TRP A 166 39.56 -35.58 -36.42
N LYS A 167 39.72 -34.64 -37.37
CA LYS A 167 40.02 -34.94 -38.78
C LYS A 167 41.40 -35.61 -38.94
N LYS A 168 42.40 -35.15 -38.19
CA LYS A 168 43.74 -35.76 -38.18
C LYS A 168 43.74 -37.19 -37.63
N ARG A 169 42.93 -37.49 -36.59
CA ARG A 169 42.77 -38.85 -36.05
C ARG A 169 42.07 -39.81 -37.02
N ARG A 170 41.07 -39.38 -37.79
CA ARG A 170 40.42 -40.25 -38.79
C ARG A 170 41.33 -40.58 -39.98
N GLY A 171 42.11 -39.63 -40.48
CA GLY A 171 43.01 -39.86 -41.62
C GLY A 171 44.17 -40.85 -41.35
N GLN A 172 44.44 -41.21 -40.09
CA GLN A 172 45.47 -42.18 -39.73
C GLN A 172 44.93 -43.62 -39.65
N ASN A 173 43.62 -43.81 -39.40
CA ASN A 173 42.99 -45.14 -39.39
C ASN A 173 42.72 -45.67 -40.82
N ASP A 174 42.49 -44.79 -41.81
CA ASP A 174 42.20 -45.23 -43.19
C ASP A 174 43.43 -45.72 -43.97
N LYS A 175 44.65 -45.39 -43.53
CA LYS A 175 45.90 -45.89 -44.16
C LYS A 175 46.35 -47.27 -43.64
N SER A 176 45.72 -47.82 -42.60
CA SER A 176 46.07 -49.13 -42.04
C SER A 176 45.25 -50.30 -42.60
N ASN A 177 44.15 -50.05 -43.32
CA ASN A 177 43.22 -51.11 -43.74
C ASN A 177 43.08 -51.29 -45.26
N SER A 178 43.91 -50.65 -46.07
CA SER A 178 43.90 -50.79 -47.54
C SER A 178 44.86 -51.87 -48.07
N SER A 179 44.99 -52.98 -47.36
CA SER A 179 45.56 -54.22 -47.89
C SER A 179 44.96 -55.41 -47.15
N ASN A 180 43.78 -55.86 -47.58
CA ASN A 180 43.42 -57.27 -47.73
C ASN A 180 41.93 -57.43 -48.00
N GLY A 181 41.62 -58.29 -48.98
CA GLY A 181 40.56 -59.26 -48.78
C GLY A 181 39.19 -58.91 -49.33
N PHE A 182 39.03 -59.23 -50.62
CA PHE A 182 37.77 -59.57 -51.26
C PHE A 182 37.05 -60.70 -50.49
N THR A 183 35.78 -60.52 -50.09
CA THR A 183 34.79 -61.61 -50.03
C THR A 183 33.35 -61.08 -50.01
N ARG A 184 32.51 -61.94 -50.58
CA ARG A 184 31.16 -61.77 -51.12
C ARG A 184 30.11 -62.25 -50.11
N SER A 185 28.85 -61.89 -50.37
CA SER A 185 27.57 -62.49 -49.89
C SER A 185 26.87 -61.69 -48.79
N SER A 186 25.77 -61.00 -49.12
CA SER A 186 24.39 -61.52 -49.23
C SER A 186 23.77 -61.83 -47.86
N SER A 187 22.80 -61.02 -47.43
CA SER A 187 21.41 -61.47 -47.17
C SER A 187 20.57 -60.37 -46.50
N HIS A 188 19.36 -60.18 -47.06
CA HIS A 188 18.07 -59.95 -46.39
C HIS A 188 18.03 -59.33 -44.98
N SER A 189 17.31 -58.22 -44.79
CA SER A 189 15.85 -58.19 -44.52
C SER A 189 15.37 -56.89 -43.86
N ILE A 190 14.28 -56.36 -44.42
CA ILE A 190 13.07 -55.86 -43.73
C ILE A 190 13.19 -54.64 -42.79
N SER A 191 12.90 -53.47 -43.38
CA SER A 191 11.85 -52.51 -42.97
C SER A 191 11.20 -52.72 -41.59
N SER A 192 11.41 -51.77 -40.68
CA SER A 192 10.55 -51.59 -39.51
C SER A 192 10.23 -50.12 -39.24
N TYR A 193 8.92 -49.87 -39.12
CA TYR A 193 8.24 -48.66 -38.71
C TYR A 193 8.27 -48.47 -37.19
N LYS A 194 8.44 -47.21 -36.72
CA LYS A 194 7.91 -46.59 -35.47
C LYS A 194 8.65 -45.25 -35.31
N LYS A 195 8.11 -44.03 -35.37
CA LYS A 195 6.84 -43.40 -34.92
C LYS A 195 6.52 -43.59 -33.44
N ASP A 196 6.29 -42.44 -32.80
CA ASP A 196 5.92 -42.15 -31.40
C ASP A 196 7.12 -42.10 -30.44
N SER A 197 7.31 -41.10 -29.57
CA SER A 197 6.35 -40.37 -28.73
C SER A 197 7.09 -39.21 -28.01
N ILE A 198 6.52 -38.01 -27.90
CA ILE A 198 5.84 -37.43 -26.70
C ILE A 198 6.81 -36.84 -25.64
N GLN A 199 6.37 -35.71 -25.05
CA GLN A 199 6.93 -34.85 -23.99
C GLN A 199 7.71 -33.64 -24.54
N LYS A 200 7.21 -32.40 -24.60
CA LYS A 200 6.06 -31.69 -24.00
C LYS A 200 5.91 -31.80 -22.48
N MET A 201 6.93 -31.31 -21.78
CA MET A 201 6.89 -30.52 -20.53
C MET A 201 8.01 -29.50 -20.73
N GLU A 202 7.84 -28.19 -20.54
CA GLU A 202 7.77 -27.58 -19.22
C GLU A 202 7.65 -26.06 -19.44
N ILE A 203 6.42 -25.52 -19.48
CA ILE A 203 6.16 -24.08 -19.39
C ILE A 203 4.83 -23.89 -18.64
N ASP A 204 4.89 -23.05 -17.61
CA ASP A 204 3.80 -22.43 -16.83
C ASP A 204 3.06 -23.28 -15.79
N GLN A 205 3.44 -23.08 -14.52
CA GLN A 205 2.59 -22.46 -13.49
C GLN A 205 3.26 -22.56 -12.10
N MET A 206 4.07 -21.54 -11.75
CA MET A 206 4.32 -21.19 -10.35
C MET A 206 3.68 -19.83 -10.10
N MET A 207 2.39 -19.89 -9.79
CA MET A 207 1.63 -18.79 -9.21
C MET A 207 1.73 -18.96 -7.69
N THR A 208 2.73 -18.32 -7.08
CA THR A 208 2.77 -18.04 -5.64
C THR A 208 2.70 -16.54 -5.46
N LEU A 209 1.48 -16.05 -5.34
CA LEU A 209 1.15 -14.66 -5.05
C LEU A 209 0.57 -14.66 -3.64
N GLU A 210 1.43 -14.44 -2.64
CA GLU A 210 0.98 -14.06 -1.30
C GLU A 210 2.12 -13.48 -0.47
N THR A 211 1.76 -12.51 0.37
CA THR A 211 2.52 -11.83 1.44
C THR A 211 3.43 -10.66 1.00
N ASN A 212 3.41 -9.46 1.59
CA ASN A 212 2.60 -8.79 2.62
C ASN A 212 3.05 -7.29 2.67
N PRO A 213 2.72 -6.47 3.70
CA PRO A 213 1.96 -5.24 3.57
C PRO A 213 2.81 -3.95 3.57
N SER A 214 2.14 -2.88 3.16
CA SER A 214 2.54 -1.48 3.34
C SER A 214 2.87 -1.17 4.80
N ILE A 215 4.13 -0.83 5.06
CA ILE A 215 4.63 -0.32 6.34
C ILE A 215 4.30 1.18 6.41
N PHE A 216 3.29 1.54 7.20
CA PHE A 216 3.10 2.91 7.67
C PHE A 216 4.09 3.20 8.80
N LYS A 217 4.99 4.18 8.59
CA LYS A 217 5.79 4.76 9.67
C LYS A 217 5.13 6.07 10.12
N ILE A 218 4.47 6.00 11.28
CA ILE A 218 4.05 7.19 12.03
C ILE A 218 5.30 7.73 12.73
N LYS A 219 5.73 8.94 12.37
CA LYS A 219 6.76 9.66 13.12
C LYS A 219 6.06 10.66 14.02
N GLN A 220 5.90 10.29 15.29
CA GLN A 220 5.49 11.20 16.35
C GLN A 220 6.66 12.17 16.58
N GLN A 221 6.39 13.46 16.45
CA GLN A 221 7.36 14.51 16.71
C GLN A 221 6.90 15.19 18.00
N ASP A 222 7.54 14.80 19.10
CA ASP A 222 7.35 15.45 20.40
C ASP A 222 8.00 16.84 20.34
N THR A 223 7.21 17.85 20.69
CA THR A 223 7.66 19.22 20.99
C THR A 223 7.75 19.41 22.48
#